data_AF-A0A067BEQ5-F1
#
_entry.id   AF-A0A067BEQ5-F1
#
_cell.length_a   1.000
_cell.length_b   1.000
_cell.length_c   1.000
_cell.angle_alpha   90.00
_cell.angle_beta   90.00
_cell.angle_gamma   90.00
#
_symmetry.space_group_name_H-M   'P 1'
#
loop_
_entity.id
_entity.type
_entity.pdbx_description
1 polymer ?
#
loop_
_entity_poly.entity_id
_entity_poly.type
_entity_poly.pdbx_seq_one_letter_code
_entity_poly.pdbx_strand_id
1 'polypeptide(L)'
;MCKNVGADDSTSKKWLAEFQRRNLVLHYDQSKDDALRSTVILRPNKGESFAAFQAALDPVLYNLKHERMATESQILDAQEEWRKVATIETELRNAAMTAPNVQKFLGLGFITTFYGGLAYTVWDVYSWDVMEPITYFIGFSAVLASSFYHTMTSRESTYPNMWNRAYEKKLSALAKDKKFDLHKSHALLAQINGLKKDVQVLRLLEGKTATPAKAAKPATTAAA
;
A
#
# COMPACT_ATOMS: atom_id res chain seq x y z
N MET A 1 0.73 -44.35 -32.77
CA MET A 1 0.91 -43.09 -32.02
C MET A 1 1.94 -43.30 -30.93
N CYS A 2 2.81 -42.31 -30.71
CA CYS A 2 4.07 -42.40 -29.96
C CYS A 2 3.90 -43.01 -28.56
N LYS A 3 4.48 -44.21 -28.32
CA LYS A 3 4.45 -44.88 -27.00
C LYS A 3 5.15 -44.11 -25.88
N ASN A 4 5.99 -43.12 -26.23
CA ASN A 4 6.82 -42.40 -25.27
C ASN A 4 6.53 -40.90 -25.16
N VAL A 5 5.58 -40.37 -25.96
CA VAL A 5 5.17 -38.96 -25.89
C VAL A 5 3.70 -38.87 -26.30
N GLY A 6 2.79 -38.96 -25.34
CA GLY A 6 1.35 -38.86 -25.59
C GLY A 6 0.55 -38.83 -24.28
N ALA A 7 -0.46 -37.98 -24.22
CA ALA A 7 -1.41 -37.95 -23.10
C ALA A 7 -2.35 -39.18 -23.16
N ASP A 8 -2.85 -39.61 -22.00
CA ASP A 8 -3.83 -40.70 -21.89
C ASP A 8 -5.08 -40.44 -22.76
N ASP A 9 -5.74 -41.51 -23.25
CA ASP A 9 -6.87 -41.40 -24.20
C ASP A 9 -8.03 -40.58 -23.61
N SER A 10 -8.26 -40.69 -22.30
CA SER A 10 -9.28 -39.91 -21.59
C SER A 10 -8.95 -38.42 -21.50
N THR A 11 -7.66 -38.09 -21.31
CA THR A 11 -7.18 -36.71 -21.16
C THR A 11 -7.12 -36.02 -22.52
N SER A 12 -6.68 -36.75 -23.54
CA SER A 12 -6.60 -36.28 -24.93
C SER A 12 -7.98 -35.89 -25.48
N LYS A 13 -9.03 -36.66 -25.19
CA LYS A 13 -10.42 -36.33 -25.58
C LYS A 13 -10.93 -35.07 -24.90
N LYS A 14 -10.62 -34.87 -23.61
CA LYS A 14 -10.98 -33.64 -22.87
C LYS A 14 -10.29 -32.41 -23.46
N TRP A 15 -8.99 -32.52 -23.77
CA TRP A 15 -8.24 -31.44 -24.40
C TRP A 15 -8.80 -31.10 -25.78
N LEU A 16 -9.10 -32.11 -26.60
CA LEU A 16 -9.69 -31.93 -27.92
C LEU A 16 -11.03 -31.18 -27.85
N ALA A 17 -11.88 -31.53 -26.88
CA ALA A 17 -13.15 -30.83 -26.64
C ALA A 17 -12.94 -29.36 -26.22
N GLU A 18 -11.97 -29.07 -25.34
CA GLU A 18 -11.64 -27.69 -24.95
C GLU A 18 -11.06 -26.88 -26.13
N PHE A 19 -10.21 -27.47 -26.96
CA PHE A 19 -9.66 -26.81 -28.14
C PHE A 19 -10.71 -26.52 -29.20
N GLN A 20 -11.66 -27.43 -29.39
CA GLN A 20 -12.81 -27.23 -30.27
C GLN A 20 -13.76 -26.17 -29.72
N ARG A 21 -14.02 -26.15 -28.40
CA ARG A 21 -14.82 -25.10 -27.74
C ARG A 21 -14.22 -23.71 -27.93
N ARG A 22 -12.90 -23.61 -27.96
CA ARG A 22 -12.16 -22.35 -28.19
C ARG A 22 -11.97 -22.01 -29.67
N ASN A 23 -12.56 -22.76 -30.61
CA ASN A 23 -12.42 -22.60 -32.06
C ASN A 23 -10.97 -22.70 -32.58
N LEU A 24 -10.07 -23.33 -31.81
CA LEU A 24 -8.65 -23.47 -32.16
C LEU A 24 -8.42 -24.67 -33.10
N VAL A 25 -9.24 -25.70 -32.94
CA VAL A 25 -9.12 -26.99 -33.63
C VAL A 25 -10.49 -27.42 -34.11
N LEU A 26 -10.58 -27.87 -35.36
CA LEU A 26 -11.76 -28.52 -35.92
C LEU A 26 -11.49 -30.03 -35.97
N HIS A 27 -12.30 -30.77 -35.24
CA HIS A 27 -12.32 -32.23 -35.26
C HIS A 27 -13.75 -32.69 -35.55
N TYR A 28 -13.90 -33.58 -36.54
CA TYR A 28 -15.19 -34.04 -37.03
C TYR A 28 -15.41 -35.51 -36.65
N ASP A 29 -15.65 -35.74 -35.37
CA ASP A 29 -15.86 -37.08 -34.81
C ASP A 29 -17.09 -37.79 -35.43
N GLN A 30 -18.11 -37.02 -35.80
CA GLN A 30 -19.37 -37.55 -36.37
C GLN A 30 -19.45 -37.52 -37.91
N SER A 31 -18.36 -37.25 -38.62
CA SER A 31 -18.35 -37.27 -40.10
C SER A 31 -18.55 -38.70 -40.64
N LYS A 32 -19.09 -38.84 -41.86
CA LYS A 32 -19.19 -40.14 -42.56
C LYS A 32 -17.88 -40.54 -43.25
N ASP A 33 -16.97 -39.59 -43.47
CA ASP A 33 -15.67 -39.83 -44.10
C ASP A 33 -14.61 -40.22 -43.06
N ASP A 34 -13.98 -41.37 -43.28
CA ASP A 34 -12.95 -41.94 -42.39
C ASP A 34 -11.67 -41.06 -42.31
N ALA A 35 -11.35 -40.38 -43.42
CA ALA A 35 -10.27 -39.41 -43.47
C ALA A 35 -10.53 -38.20 -42.56
N LEU A 36 -11.78 -37.76 -42.38
CA LEU A 36 -12.13 -36.60 -41.55
C LEU A 36 -12.23 -36.94 -40.07
N ARG A 37 -12.49 -38.20 -39.72
CA ARG A 37 -12.48 -38.69 -38.33
C ARG A 37 -11.08 -38.76 -37.74
N SER A 38 -10.10 -39.14 -38.56
CA SER A 38 -8.69 -39.25 -38.13
C SER A 38 -7.91 -37.93 -38.28
N THR A 39 -8.45 -36.96 -39.01
CA THR A 39 -7.79 -35.67 -39.26
C THR A 39 -8.22 -34.61 -38.24
N VAL A 40 -7.23 -34.00 -37.60
CA VAL A 40 -7.42 -32.84 -36.72
C VAL A 40 -6.99 -31.60 -37.50
N ILE A 41 -7.95 -30.78 -37.90
CA ILE A 41 -7.67 -29.57 -38.69
C ILE A 41 -7.44 -28.42 -37.70
N LEU A 42 -6.17 -28.05 -37.50
CA LEU A 42 -5.84 -26.77 -36.89
C LEU A 42 -6.38 -25.69 -37.83
N ARG A 43 -7.18 -24.73 -37.33
CA ARG A 43 -7.75 -23.66 -38.15
C ARG A 43 -6.87 -22.41 -37.95
N PRO A 44 -5.81 -22.16 -38.74
CA PRO A 44 -4.98 -20.99 -38.58
C PRO A 44 -5.61 -19.86 -39.40
N ASN A 45 -6.80 -19.42 -39.00
CA ASN A 45 -7.44 -18.28 -39.66
C ASN A 45 -7.06 -17.00 -38.92
N LYS A 46 -6.29 -16.16 -39.62
CA LYS A 46 -5.73 -14.84 -39.24
C LYS A 46 -4.64 -14.92 -38.16
N GLY A 47 -3.56 -14.16 -38.35
CA GLY A 47 -2.33 -14.22 -37.55
C GLY A 47 -2.49 -14.06 -36.04
N GLU A 48 -3.60 -13.49 -35.58
CA GLU A 48 -3.94 -13.36 -34.16
C GLU A 48 -4.34 -14.70 -33.50
N SER A 49 -4.96 -15.63 -34.25
CA SER A 49 -5.44 -16.91 -33.72
C SER A 49 -4.30 -17.88 -33.41
N PHE A 50 -3.20 -17.84 -34.18
CA PHE A 50 -2.01 -18.65 -33.92
C PHE A 50 -1.26 -18.16 -32.67
N ALA A 51 -1.12 -16.84 -32.50
CA ALA A 51 -0.57 -16.26 -31.28
C ALA A 51 -1.45 -16.56 -30.05
N ALA A 52 -2.77 -16.50 -30.20
CA ALA A 52 -3.72 -16.88 -29.15
C ALA A 52 -3.64 -18.38 -28.80
N PHE A 53 -3.44 -19.25 -29.78
CA PHE A 53 -3.21 -20.69 -29.56
C PHE A 53 -1.90 -20.94 -28.83
N GLN A 54 -0.81 -20.33 -29.29
CA GLN A 54 0.52 -20.43 -28.67
C GLN A 54 0.47 -19.94 -27.22
N ALA A 55 -0.19 -18.81 -26.96
CA ALA A 55 -0.37 -18.27 -25.62
C ALA A 55 -1.28 -19.15 -24.74
N ALA A 56 -2.30 -19.78 -25.32
CA ALA A 56 -3.18 -20.71 -24.60
C ALA A 56 -2.47 -22.03 -24.25
N LEU A 57 -1.45 -22.40 -25.03
CA LEU A 57 -0.61 -23.57 -24.79
C LEU A 57 0.65 -23.26 -23.97
N ASP A 58 0.96 -21.98 -23.70
CA ASP A 58 2.15 -21.59 -22.97
C ASP A 58 1.98 -21.90 -21.47
N PRO A 59 2.63 -22.95 -20.93
CA PRO A 59 2.52 -23.29 -19.52
C PRO A 59 3.09 -22.18 -18.62
N VAL A 60 4.02 -21.35 -19.13
CA VAL A 60 4.63 -20.26 -18.37
C VAL A 60 3.61 -19.16 -18.10
N LEU A 61 2.83 -18.76 -19.11
CA LEU A 61 1.80 -17.74 -18.96
C LEU A 61 0.68 -18.19 -18.00
N TYR A 62 0.30 -19.47 -18.07
CA TYR A 62 -0.67 -20.04 -17.12
C TYR A 62 -0.16 -19.99 -15.68
N ASN A 63 1.08 -20.42 -15.46
CA ASN A 63 1.70 -20.41 -14.13
C ASN A 63 1.82 -18.98 -13.59
N LEU A 64 2.28 -18.03 -14.40
CA LEU A 64 2.38 -16.62 -14.01
C LEU A 64 1.03 -16.03 -13.58
N LYS A 65 -0.03 -16.33 -14.34
CA LYS A 65 -1.38 -15.86 -14.01
C LYS A 65 -1.89 -16.48 -12.71
N HIS A 66 -1.60 -17.76 -12.49
CA HIS A 66 -1.98 -18.46 -11.26
C HIS A 66 -1.24 -17.90 -10.04
N GLU A 67 0.08 -17.74 -10.13
CA GLU A 67 0.92 -17.09 -9.11
C GLU A 67 0.44 -15.67 -8.79
N ARG A 68 0.09 -14.90 -9.82
CA ARG A 68 -0.47 -13.55 -9.65
C ARG A 68 -1.79 -13.59 -8.89
N MET A 69 -2.72 -14.47 -9.29
CA MET A 69 -4.02 -14.62 -8.61
C MET A 69 -3.84 -15.05 -7.14
N ALA A 70 -2.90 -15.95 -6.86
CA ALA A 70 -2.57 -16.37 -5.50
C ALA A 70 -2.02 -15.19 -4.67
N THR A 71 -1.10 -14.41 -5.24
CA THR A 71 -0.52 -13.22 -4.60
C THR A 71 -1.57 -12.14 -4.38
N GLU A 72 -2.47 -11.91 -5.35
CA GLU A 72 -3.59 -10.97 -5.22
C GLU A 72 -4.55 -11.38 -4.09
N SER A 73 -4.81 -12.68 -3.92
CA SER A 73 -5.59 -13.20 -2.78
C SER A 73 -4.90 -12.89 -1.45
N GLN A 74 -3.60 -13.17 -1.33
CA GLN A 74 -2.83 -12.89 -0.11
C GLN A 74 -2.84 -11.39 0.25
N ILE A 75 -2.82 -10.50 -0.75
CA ILE A 75 -2.95 -9.05 -0.53
C ILE A 75 -4.31 -8.71 0.09
N LEU A 76 -5.39 -9.33 -0.36
CA LEU A 76 -6.73 -9.07 0.19
C LEU A 76 -6.81 -9.49 1.66
N ASP A 77 -6.31 -10.68 1.98
CA ASP A 77 -6.28 -11.21 3.35
C ASP A 77 -5.44 -10.31 4.27
N ALA A 78 -4.21 -9.99 3.85
CA ALA A 78 -3.32 -9.10 4.60
C ALA A 78 -3.92 -7.68 4.77
N GLN A 79 -4.67 -7.19 3.77
CA GLN A 79 -5.33 -5.89 3.85
C GLN A 79 -6.53 -5.91 4.80
N GLU A 80 -7.23 -7.04 4.96
CA GLU A 80 -8.26 -7.21 5.98
C GLU A 80 -7.65 -7.20 7.39
N GLU A 81 -6.57 -7.93 7.61
CA GLU A 81 -5.85 -7.91 8.88
C GLU A 81 -5.33 -6.51 9.22
N TRP A 82 -4.73 -5.83 8.24
CA TRP A 82 -4.25 -4.46 8.40
C TRP A 82 -5.40 -3.51 8.74
N ARG A 83 -6.58 -3.65 8.13
CA ARG A 83 -7.76 -2.81 8.47
C ARG A 83 -8.16 -2.97 9.93
N LYS A 84 -8.20 -4.20 10.47
CA LYS A 84 -8.54 -4.47 11.88
C LYS A 84 -7.53 -3.83 12.83
N VAL A 85 -6.25 -3.84 12.46
CA VAL A 85 -5.18 -3.22 13.24
C VAL A 85 -5.23 -1.68 13.12
N ALA A 86 -5.51 -1.17 11.92
CA ALA A 86 -5.59 0.25 11.64
C ALA A 86 -6.75 0.94 12.39
N THR A 87 -7.91 0.29 12.53
CA THR A 87 -9.02 0.86 13.32
C THR A 87 -8.59 1.07 14.78
N ILE A 88 -7.96 0.06 15.39
CA ILE A 88 -7.45 0.16 16.77
C ILE A 88 -6.39 1.27 16.88
N GLU A 89 -5.48 1.37 15.91
CA GLU A 89 -4.46 2.41 15.88
C GLU A 89 -5.07 3.81 15.77
N THR A 90 -6.09 4.00 14.92
CA THR A 90 -6.78 5.29 14.78
C THR A 90 -7.50 5.70 16.06
N GLU A 91 -8.18 4.78 16.74
CA GLU A 91 -8.80 5.04 18.04
C GLU A 91 -7.75 5.46 19.08
N LEU A 92 -6.60 4.79 19.09
CA LEU A 92 -5.52 5.10 20.01
C LEU A 92 -4.92 6.48 19.74
N ARG A 93 -4.71 6.81 18.46
CA ARG A 93 -4.26 8.15 18.04
C ARG A 93 -5.25 9.23 18.42
N ASN A 94 -6.55 9.00 18.19
CA ASN A 94 -7.60 9.95 18.56
C ASN A 94 -7.64 10.16 20.09
N ALA A 95 -7.53 9.08 20.86
CA ALA A 95 -7.44 9.17 22.31
C ALA A 95 -6.18 9.93 22.76
N ALA A 96 -5.05 9.75 22.08
CA ALA A 96 -3.80 10.45 22.39
C ALA A 96 -3.85 11.96 22.09
N MET A 97 -4.71 12.43 21.17
CA MET A 97 -4.88 13.86 20.88
C MET A 97 -5.55 14.65 22.02
N THR A 98 -6.27 13.97 22.91
CA THR A 98 -6.96 14.64 24.03
C THR A 98 -5.99 15.31 25.00
N ALA A 99 -4.88 14.64 25.33
CA ALA A 99 -3.89 15.14 26.28
C ALA A 99 -3.25 16.48 25.85
N PRO A 100 -2.68 16.62 24.64
CA PRO A 100 -2.09 17.88 24.23
C PRO A 100 -3.14 18.98 23.98
N ASN A 101 -4.38 18.63 23.63
CA ASN A 101 -5.48 19.60 23.54
C ASN A 101 -5.87 20.14 24.93
N VAL A 102 -5.98 19.28 25.95
CA VAL A 102 -6.20 19.71 27.34
C VAL A 102 -5.06 20.62 27.80
N GLN A 103 -3.81 20.24 27.54
CA GLN A 103 -2.65 21.08 27.87
C GLN A 103 -2.71 22.46 27.19
N LYS A 104 -3.14 22.52 25.92
CA LYS A 104 -3.35 23.78 25.20
C LYS A 104 -4.40 24.66 25.89
N PHE A 105 -5.56 24.12 26.21
CA PHE A 105 -6.64 24.89 26.86
C PHE A 105 -6.27 25.30 28.29
N LEU A 106 -5.57 24.45 29.04
CA LEU A 106 -5.03 24.80 30.35
C LEU A 106 -4.01 25.94 30.26
N GLY A 107 -3.09 25.89 29.29
CA GLY A 107 -2.14 26.96 29.04
C GLY A 107 -2.83 28.28 28.67
N LEU A 108 -3.84 28.23 27.81
CA LEU A 108 -4.62 29.41 27.44
C LEU A 108 -5.40 29.99 28.63
N GLY A 109 -6.02 29.13 29.44
CA GLY A 109 -6.72 29.53 30.66
C GLY A 109 -5.78 30.20 31.64
N PHE A 110 -4.62 29.59 31.88
CA PHE A 110 -3.58 30.16 32.74
C PHE A 110 -3.13 31.55 32.25
N ILE A 111 -2.80 31.69 30.96
CA ILE A 111 -2.41 32.98 30.38
C ILE A 111 -3.52 34.02 30.55
N THR A 112 -4.77 33.64 30.27
CA THR A 112 -5.93 34.53 30.40
C THR A 112 -6.12 35.00 31.84
N THR A 113 -6.10 34.07 32.81
CA THR A 113 -6.23 34.41 34.23
C THR A 113 -5.05 35.23 34.73
N PHE A 114 -3.83 34.90 34.29
CA PHE A 114 -2.61 35.60 34.70
C PHE A 114 -2.59 37.05 34.22
N TYR A 115 -2.82 37.29 32.92
CA TYR A 115 -2.88 38.65 32.38
C TYR A 115 -4.12 39.41 32.85
N GLY A 116 -5.26 38.74 33.05
CA GLY A 116 -6.44 39.35 33.65
C GLY A 116 -6.20 39.82 35.09
N GLY A 117 -5.51 39.01 35.89
CA GLY A 117 -5.11 39.38 37.24
C GLY A 117 -4.13 40.56 37.25
N LEU A 118 -3.15 40.58 36.36
CA LEU A 118 -2.24 41.72 36.20
C LEU A 118 -2.98 43.00 35.79
N ALA A 119 -3.92 42.91 34.85
CA ALA A 119 -4.73 44.06 34.42
C ALA A 119 -5.60 44.61 35.58
N TYR A 120 -6.24 43.72 36.35
CA TYR A 120 -6.99 44.12 37.54
C TYR A 120 -6.09 44.82 38.57
N THR A 121 -4.91 44.26 38.81
CA THR A 121 -3.92 44.79 39.74
C THR A 121 -3.43 46.17 39.32
N VAL A 122 -3.22 46.41 38.02
CA VAL A 122 -2.73 47.69 37.46
C VAL A 122 -3.76 48.81 37.47
N TRP A 123 -5.05 48.49 37.37
CA TRP A 123 -6.10 49.51 37.26
C TRP A 123 -6.87 49.76 38.56
N ASP A 124 -7.09 48.75 39.38
CA ASP A 124 -7.98 48.85 40.54
C ASP A 124 -7.22 48.91 41.87
N VAL A 125 -6.07 48.22 41.99
CA VAL A 125 -5.40 47.99 43.29
C VAL A 125 -4.09 48.76 43.45
N TYR A 126 -3.20 48.70 42.47
CA TYR A 126 -1.86 49.30 42.51
C TYR A 126 -1.66 50.23 41.33
N SER A 127 -1.00 51.37 41.56
CA SER A 127 -0.59 52.27 40.49
C SER A 127 0.54 51.65 39.63
N TRP A 128 0.66 52.12 38.39
CA TRP A 128 1.64 51.64 37.41
C TRP A 128 3.09 51.65 37.93
N ASP A 129 3.45 52.63 38.77
CA ASP A 129 4.79 52.79 39.36
C ASP A 129 5.25 51.57 40.19
N VAL A 130 4.31 50.88 40.87
CA VAL A 130 4.62 49.66 41.65
C VAL A 130 4.69 48.43 40.74
N MET A 131 3.91 48.41 39.66
CA MET A 131 3.80 47.26 38.75
C MET A 131 4.92 47.22 37.70
N GLU A 132 5.53 48.36 37.38
CA GLU A 132 6.62 48.50 36.43
C GLU A 132 7.77 47.49 36.68
N PRO A 133 8.45 47.47 37.84
CA PRO A 133 9.53 46.52 38.09
C PRO A 133 9.06 45.05 38.12
N ILE A 134 7.84 44.80 38.60
CA ILE A 134 7.28 43.44 38.73
C ILE A 134 7.08 42.81 37.34
N THR A 135 6.52 43.57 36.40
CA THR A 135 6.30 43.08 35.03
C THR A 135 7.61 42.83 34.29
N TYR A 136 8.66 43.63 34.55
CA TYR A 136 10.00 43.38 34.03
C TYR A 136 10.57 42.04 34.52
N PHE A 137 10.47 41.73 35.82
CA PHE A 137 10.93 40.44 36.34
C PHE A 137 10.16 39.26 35.74
N ILE A 138 8.84 39.40 35.56
CA ILE A 138 8.02 38.37 34.91
C ILE A 138 8.48 38.13 33.47
N GLY A 139 8.63 39.19 32.68
CA GLY A 139 9.10 39.08 31.28
C GLY A 139 10.50 38.46 31.18
N PHE A 140 11.42 38.91 32.05
CA PHE A 140 12.77 38.35 32.10
C PHE A 140 12.77 36.87 32.51
N SER A 141 11.95 36.49 33.50
CA SER A 141 11.81 35.09 33.93
C SER A 141 11.27 34.19 32.82
N ALA A 142 10.35 34.68 31.98
CA ALA A 142 9.80 33.92 30.85
C ALA A 142 10.88 33.65 29.78
N VAL A 143 11.71 34.65 29.47
CA VAL A 143 12.86 34.49 28.56
C VAL A 143 13.86 33.49 29.13
N LEU A 144 14.25 33.66 30.40
CA LEU A 144 15.15 32.73 31.09
C LEU A 144 14.60 31.30 31.10
N ALA A 145 13.32 31.11 31.39
CA ALA A 145 12.68 29.80 31.38
C ALA A 145 12.71 29.15 29.99
N SER A 146 12.46 29.93 28.93
CA SER A 146 12.56 29.43 27.54
C SER A 146 13.99 29.01 27.20
N SER A 147 14.99 29.83 27.55
CA SER A 147 16.41 29.51 27.34
C SER A 147 16.86 28.29 28.15
N PHE A 148 16.42 28.17 29.40
CA PHE A 148 16.72 27.01 30.25
C PHE A 148 16.09 25.72 29.69
N TYR A 149 14.83 25.80 29.23
CA TYR A 149 14.14 24.68 28.61
C TYR A 149 14.86 24.19 27.34
N HIS A 150 15.29 25.13 26.48
CA HIS A 150 16.08 24.82 25.29
C HIS A 150 17.34 24.04 25.67
N THR A 151 18.10 24.55 26.65
CA THR A 151 19.36 23.95 27.09
C THR A 151 19.14 22.54 27.63
N MET A 152 18.11 22.32 28.43
CA MET A 152 17.82 21.02 29.06
C MET A 152 17.27 19.99 28.08
N THR A 153 16.44 20.40 27.12
CA THR A 153 15.77 19.47 26.19
C THR A 153 16.54 19.31 24.86
N SER A 154 17.55 20.16 24.60
CA SER A 154 18.30 20.25 23.33
C SER A 154 17.38 20.31 22.10
N ARG A 155 16.16 20.83 22.27
CA ARG A 155 15.17 21.07 21.24
C ARG A 155 14.55 22.44 21.43
N GLU A 156 14.21 23.06 20.32
CA GLU A 156 13.57 24.37 20.30
C GLU A 156 12.25 24.36 21.09
N SER A 157 12.02 25.42 21.87
CA SER A 157 10.80 25.69 22.65
C SER A 157 9.62 26.11 21.76
N THR A 158 9.49 25.50 20.58
CA THR A 158 8.42 25.77 19.63
C THR A 158 7.17 24.97 20.03
N TYR A 159 6.00 25.60 20.00
CA TYR A 159 4.73 24.97 20.36
C TYR A 159 4.47 23.61 19.66
N PRO A 160 4.72 23.44 18.34
CA PRO A 160 4.56 22.15 17.67
C PRO A 160 5.43 21.04 18.26
N ASN A 161 6.66 21.34 18.69
CA ASN A 161 7.57 20.36 19.27
C ASN A 161 7.09 19.89 20.65
N MET A 162 6.59 20.81 21.46
CA MET A 162 6.01 20.48 22.78
C MET A 162 4.73 19.65 22.63
N TRP A 163 3.87 20.02 21.67
CA TRP A 163 2.64 19.30 21.36
C TRP A 163 2.93 17.87 20.88
N ASN A 164 3.85 17.72 19.91
CA ASN A 164 4.25 16.41 19.38
C ASN A 164 4.84 15.52 20.48
N ARG A 165 5.68 16.07 21.36
CA ARG A 165 6.26 15.33 22.49
C ARG A 165 5.20 14.84 23.47
N ALA A 166 4.23 15.69 23.83
CA ALA A 166 3.14 15.31 24.71
C ALA A 166 2.25 14.22 24.07
N TYR A 167 1.97 14.37 22.77
CA TYR A 167 1.24 13.39 21.98
C TYR A 167 1.97 12.03 21.92
N GLU A 168 3.24 12.00 21.55
CA GLU A 168 4.05 10.78 21.47
C GLU A 168 4.18 10.07 22.83
N LYS A 169 4.38 10.85 23.91
CA LYS A 169 4.44 10.29 25.27
C LYS A 169 3.10 9.66 25.66
N LYS A 170 1.98 10.29 25.32
CA LYS A 170 0.65 9.74 25.61
C LYS A 170 0.36 8.52 24.74
N LEU A 171 0.69 8.57 23.45
CA LEU A 171 0.49 7.47 22.51
C LEU A 171 1.30 6.23 22.93
N SER A 172 2.57 6.41 23.29
CA SER A 172 3.41 5.30 23.76
C SER A 172 2.94 4.71 25.10
N ALA A 173 2.41 5.53 26.01
CA ALA A 173 1.77 5.04 27.22
C ALA A 173 0.51 4.22 26.91
N LEU A 174 -0.37 4.74 26.06
CA LEU A 174 -1.60 4.04 25.65
C LEU A 174 -1.32 2.74 24.88
N ALA A 175 -0.26 2.73 24.04
CA ALA A 175 0.16 1.53 23.32
C ALA A 175 0.67 0.45 24.27
N LYS A 176 1.44 0.84 25.30
CA LYS A 176 1.88 -0.08 26.37
C LYS A 176 0.70 -0.64 27.16
N ASP A 177 -0.25 0.22 27.54
CA ASP A 177 -1.43 -0.18 28.32
C ASP A 177 -2.29 -1.19 27.57
N LYS A 178 -2.53 -0.97 26.27
CA LYS A 178 -3.29 -1.90 25.42
C LYS A 178 -2.47 -3.09 24.91
N LYS A 179 -1.18 -3.20 25.27
CA LYS A 179 -0.22 -4.19 24.73
C LYS A 179 -0.25 -4.25 23.19
N PHE A 180 -0.51 -3.12 22.55
CA PHE A 180 -0.62 -3.02 21.11
C PHE A 180 0.74 -2.66 20.53
N ASP A 181 1.29 -3.55 19.71
CA ASP A 181 2.55 -3.30 19.04
C ASP A 181 2.31 -2.43 17.79
N LEU A 182 2.65 -1.15 17.91
CA LEU A 182 2.63 -0.19 16.80
C LEU A 182 3.52 -0.66 15.64
N HIS A 183 4.56 -1.45 15.89
CA HIS A 183 5.43 -1.98 14.85
C HIS A 183 4.71 -3.00 13.95
N LYS A 184 3.70 -3.69 14.47
CA LYS A 184 2.94 -4.70 13.73
C LYS A 184 2.17 -4.09 12.56
N SER A 185 1.58 -2.91 12.73
CA SER A 185 0.82 -2.25 11.66
C SER A 185 1.72 -1.76 10.53
N HIS A 186 2.89 -1.20 10.88
CA HIS A 186 3.91 -0.79 9.93
C HIS A 186 4.51 -1.98 9.17
N ALA A 187 4.77 -3.10 9.85
CA ALA A 187 5.26 -4.31 9.22
C ALA A 187 4.24 -4.90 8.23
N LEU A 188 2.96 -4.97 8.60
CA LEU A 188 1.87 -5.41 7.71
C LEU A 188 1.75 -4.49 6.48
N LEU A 189 1.83 -3.18 6.66
CA LEU A 189 1.80 -2.23 5.55
C LEU A 189 3.00 -2.42 4.61
N ALA A 190 4.20 -2.65 5.16
CA ALA A 190 5.40 -2.95 4.39
C ALA A 190 5.25 -4.25 3.59
N GLN A 191 4.68 -5.30 4.19
CA GLN A 191 4.40 -6.57 3.52
C GLN A 191 3.41 -6.39 2.36
N ILE A 192 2.28 -5.70 2.58
CA ILE A 192 1.29 -5.39 1.53
C ILE A 192 1.95 -4.64 0.36
N ASN A 193 2.81 -3.66 0.67
CA ASN A 193 3.52 -2.90 -0.36
C ASN A 193 4.55 -3.76 -1.11
N GLY A 194 5.18 -4.72 -0.45
CA GLY A 194 6.03 -5.74 -1.09
C GLY A 194 5.24 -6.57 -2.08
N LEU A 195 4.16 -7.21 -1.62
CA LEU A 195 3.30 -8.04 -2.46
C LEU A 195 2.70 -7.27 -3.66
N LYS A 196 2.34 -6.00 -3.49
CA LYS A 196 1.87 -5.15 -4.59
C LYS A 196 2.95 -4.92 -5.66
N LYS A 197 4.20 -4.75 -5.26
CA LYS A 197 5.33 -4.65 -6.20
C LYS A 197 5.53 -5.97 -6.95
N ASP A 198 5.41 -7.10 -6.25
CA ASP A 198 5.54 -8.43 -6.87
C ASP A 198 4.44 -8.65 -7.91
N VAL A 199 3.18 -8.32 -7.59
CA VAL A 199 2.07 -8.35 -8.56
C VAL A 199 2.34 -7.44 -9.76
N GLN A 200 2.92 -6.25 -9.56
CA GLN A 200 3.28 -5.35 -10.66
C GLN A 200 4.34 -5.99 -11.57
N VAL A 201 5.35 -6.65 -11.01
CA VAL A 201 6.35 -7.38 -11.78
C VAL A 201 5.71 -8.53 -12.56
N LEU A 202 4.84 -9.33 -11.93
CA LEU A 202 4.12 -10.42 -12.59
C LEU A 202 3.29 -9.91 -13.78
N ARG A 203 2.58 -8.79 -13.64
CA ARG A 203 1.84 -8.15 -14.74
C ARG A 203 2.74 -7.70 -15.89
N LEU A 204 3.93 -7.17 -15.58
CA LEU A 204 4.91 -6.78 -16.60
C LEU A 204 5.44 -8.01 -17.36
N LEU A 205 5.66 -9.12 -16.65
CA LEU A 205 6.09 -10.38 -17.28
C LEU A 205 4.99 -10.94 -18.20
N GLU A 206 3.72 -10.93 -17.77
CA GLU A 206 2.56 -11.28 -18.61
C GLU A 206 2.51 -10.44 -19.90
N GLY A 207 2.71 -9.13 -19.79
CA GLY A 207 2.71 -8.21 -20.94
C GLY A 207 3.92 -8.40 -21.88
N LYS A 208 5.09 -8.72 -21.33
CA LYS A 208 6.32 -8.95 -22.11
C LYS A 208 6.28 -10.27 -22.87
N THR A 209 5.56 -11.28 -22.37
CA THR A 209 5.30 -12.54 -23.09
C THR A 209 4.27 -12.41 -24.21
N ALA A 210 3.38 -11.41 -24.16
CA ALA A 210 2.29 -11.25 -25.11
C ALA A 210 2.67 -10.54 -26.43
N THR A 211 3.91 -10.10 -26.60
CA THR A 211 4.35 -9.38 -27.81
C THR A 211 5.29 -10.25 -28.64
N PRO A 212 4.84 -10.94 -29.70
CA PRO A 212 5.77 -11.47 -30.68
C PRO A 212 6.47 -10.28 -31.35
N ALA A 213 7.80 -10.34 -31.39
CA ALA A 213 8.64 -9.34 -32.00
C ALA A 213 8.08 -8.93 -33.38
N LYS A 214 7.75 -7.64 -33.48
CA LYS A 214 7.35 -6.99 -34.72
C LYS A 214 8.38 -7.36 -35.79
N ALA A 215 7.91 -8.05 -36.82
CA ALA A 215 8.67 -8.58 -37.95
C ALA A 215 9.83 -7.65 -38.36
N ALA A 216 11.05 -8.16 -38.23
CA ALA A 216 12.20 -7.63 -38.93
C ALA A 216 11.92 -7.70 -40.43
N LYS A 217 11.63 -6.55 -41.03
CA LYS A 217 11.49 -6.40 -42.48
C LYS A 217 12.87 -6.64 -43.10
N PRO A 218 13.07 -7.61 -44.00
CA PRO A 218 14.35 -7.77 -44.66
C PRO A 218 14.57 -6.55 -45.57
N ALA A 219 15.69 -5.87 -45.37
CA ALA A 219 16.15 -4.85 -46.30
C ALA A 219 16.53 -5.56 -47.61
N THR A 220 15.67 -5.44 -48.62
CA THR A 220 15.98 -5.86 -49.98
C THR A 220 17.07 -4.93 -50.50
N THR A 221 18.28 -5.47 -50.59
CA THR A 221 19.32 -5.04 -51.52
C THR A 221 18.75 -4.99 -52.94
N ALA A 222 18.76 -3.81 -53.54
CA ALA A 222 18.69 -3.65 -54.98
C ALA A 222 19.82 -2.70 -55.39
N ALA A 223 20.94 -3.31 -55.76
CA ALA A 223 21.89 -2.72 -56.69
C ALA A 223 21.49 -3.19 -58.10
N ALA A 224 21.20 -2.23 -58.97
CA ALA A 224 21.41 -2.25 -60.43
C ALA A 224 20.95 -0.89 -60.98
#